data_AF-A0A7C3JPL2-F1
#
_entry.id   AF-A0A7C3JPL2-F1
#
_cell.length_a   1.000
_cell.length_b   1.000
_cell.length_c   1.000
_cell.angle_alpha   90.00
_cell.angle_beta   90.00
_cell.angle_gamma   90.00
#
_symmetry.space_group_name_H-M   'P 1'
#
loop_
_entity.id
_entity.type
_entity.pdbx_description
1 polymer ?
#
loop_
_entity_poly.entity_id
_entity_poly.type
_entity_poly.pdbx_seq_one_letter_code
_entity_poly.pdbx_strand_id
1 'polypeptide(L)' 'MSTTLTVRLSRKEAKALDEICKLTGKSRSELVRASLRAVRLREALRASQATLGPAARAAGWLTEDDVLKNVS' A
#
# COMPACT_ATOMS: atom_id res chain seq x y z
N MET A 1 -1.69 21.03 -7.31
CA MET A 1 -0.25 21.27 -7.53
C MET A 1 0.45 19.95 -7.81
N SER A 2 1.28 19.88 -8.85
CA SER A 2 2.14 18.71 -9.12
C SER A 2 3.58 19.05 -8.75
N THR A 3 4.19 18.23 -7.89
CA THR A 3 5.61 18.34 -7.52
C THR A 3 6.40 17.25 -8.24
N THR A 4 7.55 17.61 -8.81
CA THR A 4 8.45 16.68 -9.49
C THR A 4 9.39 16.01 -8.49
N LEU A 5 9.45 14.67 -8.50
CA LEU A 5 10.41 13.88 -7.75
C LEU A 5 11.47 13.32 -8.69
N THR A 6 12.74 13.66 -8.46
CA THR A 6 13.88 13.09 -9.19
C THR A 6 14.61 12.14 -8.27
N VAL A 7 14.71 10.88 -8.68
CA VAL A 7 15.41 9.81 -7.92
C VAL A 7 16.44 9.14 -8.79
N ARG A 8 17.60 8.84 -8.21
CA ARG A 8 18.63 8.04 -8.87
C ARG A 8 18.30 6.56 -8.67
N LEU A 9 18.25 5.83 -9.77
CA LEU A 9 18.07 4.38 -9.77
C LEU A 9 19.38 3.72 -10.18
N SER A 10 19.70 2.61 -9.53
CA SER A 10 20.73 1.69 -10.02
C SER A 10 20.30 1.11 -11.37
N ARG A 11 21.27 0.58 -12.12
CA ARG A 11 21.01 -0.06 -13.42
C ARG A 11 20.02 -1.23 -13.29
N LYS A 12 20.06 -1.97 -12.18
CA LYS A 12 19.16 -3.11 -11.91
C LYS A 12 17.73 -2.62 -11.67
N GLU A 13 17.55 -1.58 -10.88
CA GLU A 13 16.22 -1.00 -10.59
C GLU A 13 15.58 -0.37 -11.83
N ALA A 14 16.38 0.32 -12.65
CA ALA A 14 15.89 0.87 -13.91
C ALA A 14 15.41 -0.22 -14.87
N LYS A 15 16.16 -1.34 -14.96
CA LYS A 15 15.76 -2.49 -15.78
C LYS A 15 14.47 -3.14 -15.28
N ALA A 16 14.36 -3.36 -13.97
CA ALA A 16 13.15 -3.91 -13.37
C ALA A 16 11.93 -3.01 -13.60
N LEU A 17 12.10 -1.69 -13.48
CA LEU A 17 11.04 -0.72 -13.78
C LEU A 17 10.57 -0.84 -15.25
N ASP A 18 11.50 -0.96 -16.19
CA ASP A 18 11.18 -1.11 -17.62
C ASP A 18 10.47 -2.43 -17.94
N GLU A 19 10.87 -3.52 -17.31
CA GLU A 19 10.23 -4.82 -17.45
C GLU A 19 8.78 -4.78 -16.97
N ILE A 20 8.52 -4.17 -15.80
CA ILE A 20 7.15 -4.04 -15.28
C ILE A 20 6.33 -3.10 -16.16
N CYS A 21 6.90 -1.99 -16.64
CA CYS A 21 6.22 -1.11 -17.58
C CYS A 21 5.75 -1.85 -18.84
N LYS A 22 6.57 -2.75 -19.40
CA LYS A 22 6.19 -3.60 -20.54
C LYS A 22 5.08 -4.59 -20.18
N LEU A 23 5.15 -5.22 -19.01
CA LEU A 23 4.17 -6.19 -18.55
C LEU A 23 2.79 -5.57 -18.29
N THR A 24 2.76 -4.36 -17.72
CA THR A 24 1.50 -3.72 -17.32
C THR A 24 0.98 -2.72 -18.35
N GLY A 25 1.76 -2.37 -19.38
CA GLY A 25 1.45 -1.30 -20.34
C GLY A 25 1.42 0.11 -19.72
N LYS A 26 1.98 0.30 -18.53
CA LYS A 26 1.91 1.58 -17.78
C LYS A 26 3.20 2.37 -17.95
N SER A 27 3.08 3.70 -17.93
CA SER A 27 4.26 4.58 -17.93
C SER A 27 5.04 4.48 -16.61
N ARG A 28 6.36 4.77 -16.66
CA ARG A 28 7.23 4.79 -15.47
C ARG A 28 6.65 5.66 -14.36
N SER A 29 6.21 6.87 -14.70
CA SER A 29 5.65 7.84 -13.75
C SER A 29 4.33 7.36 -13.13
N GLU A 30 3.47 6.71 -13.92
CA GLU A 30 2.24 6.12 -13.40
C GLU A 30 2.54 5.01 -12.40
N LEU A 31 3.49 4.13 -12.74
CA LEU A 31 3.88 3.02 -11.90
C LEU A 31 4.48 3.48 -10.57
N VAL A 32 5.41 4.44 -10.62
CA VAL A 32 6.01 5.03 -9.40
C VAL A 32 4.93 5.68 -8.52
N ARG A 33 3.99 6.42 -9.10
CA ARG A 33 2.86 7.00 -8.34
C ARG A 33 1.96 5.93 -7.74
N ALA A 34 1.68 4.85 -8.47
CA ALA A 34 0.88 3.74 -7.98
C ALA A 34 1.57 3.03 -6.81
N SER A 35 2.87 2.76 -6.92
CA SER A 35 3.69 2.18 -5.86
C SER A 35 3.69 3.06 -4.60
N LEU A 36 3.83 4.38 -4.74
CA LEU A 36 3.78 5.30 -3.60
C LEU A 36 2.42 5.26 -2.89
N ARG A 37 1.32 5.22 -3.66
CA ARG A 37 -0.04 5.07 -3.09
C ARG A 37 -0.20 3.74 -2.36
N ALA A 38 0.32 2.65 -2.93
CA ALA A 38 0.25 1.32 -2.33
C ALA A 38 1.03 1.25 -1.02
N VAL A 39 2.25 1.81 -0.98
CA VAL A 39 3.05 1.92 0.25
C VAL A 39 2.31 2.74 1.30
N ARG A 40 1.78 3.92 0.93
CA ARG A 40 1.02 4.77 1.87
C ARG A 40 -0.19 4.02 2.47
N LEU A 41 -0.95 3.32 1.64
CA LEU A 41 -2.10 2.53 2.10
C LEU A 41 -1.66 1.44 3.07
N ARG A 42 -0.60 0.70 2.73
CA ARG A 42 -0.09 -0.38 3.58
C ARG A 42 0.34 0.13 4.96
N GLU A 43 1.07 1.23 5.01
CA GLU A 43 1.50 1.81 6.29
C GLU A 43 0.32 2.39 7.08
N ALA A 44 -0.68 2.99 6.42
CA ALA A 44 -1.91 3.45 7.07
C ALA A 44 -2.70 2.28 7.69
N LEU A 45 -2.83 1.15 6.97
CA LEU A 45 -3.50 -0.04 7.49
C LEU A 45 -2.74 -0.64 8.67
N ARG A 46 -1.40 -0.68 8.63
CA ARG A 46 -0.57 -1.13 9.76
C ARG A 46 -0.74 -0.24 10.99
N ALA A 47 -0.72 1.07 10.80
CA ALA A 47 -0.96 2.02 11.88
C ALA A 47 -2.36 1.82 12.49
N SER A 48 -3.38 1.70 11.63
CA SER A 48 -4.75 1.43 12.07
C SER A 48 -4.86 0.14 12.86
N GLN A 49 -4.24 -0.95 12.37
CA GLN A 49 -4.21 -2.23 13.08
C GLN A 49 -3.53 -2.11 14.45
N ALA A 50 -2.42 -1.38 14.54
CA ALA A 50 -1.70 -1.17 15.80
C ALA A 50 -2.57 -0.42 16.84
N THR A 51 -3.37 0.54 16.39
CA THR A 51 -4.27 1.32 17.25
C THR A 51 -5.55 0.56 17.61
N LEU A 52 -6.23 -0.04 16.62
CA LEU A 52 -7.55 -0.66 16.79
C LEU A 52 -7.47 -2.12 17.24
N GLY A 53 -6.40 -2.83 16.89
CA GLY A 53 -6.23 -4.25 17.19
C GLY A 53 -6.35 -4.60 18.68
N PRO A 54 -5.72 -3.85 19.61
CA PRO A 54 -5.90 -4.08 21.04
C PRO A 54 -7.36 -3.93 21.51
N ALA A 55 -8.05 -2.88 21.06
CA ALA A 55 -9.45 -2.64 21.41
C ALA A 55 -10.37 -3.72 20.83
N ALA A 56 -10.14 -4.14 19.59
CA ALA A 56 -10.88 -5.23 18.95
C ALA A 56 -10.73 -6.54 19.73
N ARG A 57 -9.51 -6.90 20.13
CA ARG A 57 -9.26 -8.11 20.95
C ARG A 57 -9.91 -8.02 22.32
N ALA A 58 -9.90 -6.86 22.97
CA ALA A 58 -10.58 -6.66 24.25
C ALA A 58 -12.11 -6.82 24.13
N ALA A 59 -12.68 -6.49 22.96
CA ALA A 59 -14.08 -6.74 22.61
C ALA A 59 -14.37 -8.18 22.14
N GLY A 60 -13.35 -9.04 22.06
CA GLY A 60 -13.48 -10.42 21.60
C GLY A 60 -13.46 -10.62 20.08
N TRP A 61 -13.15 -9.57 19.30
CA TRP A 61 -13.05 -9.66 17.85
C TRP A 61 -11.68 -10.17 17.41
N LEU A 62 -11.64 -11.39 16.87
CA LEU A 62 -10.42 -12.04 16.40
C LEU A 62 -10.40 -12.21 14.88
N THR A 63 -11.59 -12.32 14.29
CA THR A 63 -11.82 -12.51 12.86
C THR A 63 -12.72 -11.43 12.30
N GLU A 64 -12.75 -11.32 10.98
CA GLU A 64 -13.68 -10.41 10.30
C GLU A 64 -15.15 -10.78 10.59
N ASP A 65 -15.46 -12.08 10.71
CA ASP A 65 -16.79 -12.57 11.05
C ASP A 65 -17.29 -12.06 12.41
N ASP A 66 -16.40 -11.92 13.40
CA ASP A 66 -16.76 -11.40 14.73
C ASP A 66 -17.17 -9.93 14.67
N VAL A 67 -16.51 -9.16 13.79
CA VAL A 67 -16.84 -7.75 13.55
C VAL A 67 -18.20 -7.67 12.85
N LEU A 68 -18.37 -8.42 11.76
CA LEU A 68 -19.59 -8.39 10.94
C LEU A 68 -20.84 -8.79 11.73
N LYS A 69 -20.73 -9.78 12.64
CA LYS A 69 -21.82 -10.20 13.53
C LYS A 69 -22.26 -9.11 14.52
N ASN A 70 -21.35 -8.23 14.94
CA ASN A 70 -21.63 -7.21 15.94
C ASN A 70 -22.10 -5.86 15.36
N VAL A 71 -21.93 -5.62 14.06
CA VAL A 71 -22.36 -4.38 13.38
C VAL A 71 -23.58 -4.55 12.48
N SER A 72 -24.08 -5.78 12.33
CA SER A 72 -25.32 -6.11 11.61
C SER A 72 -26.51 -6.13 12.56
#